data_AF-A0A3D0QZX7-F1
#
_entry.id   AF-A0A3D0QZX7-F1
#
_cell.length_a   1.000
_cell.length_b   1.000
_cell.length_c   1.000
_cell.angle_alpha   90.00
_cell.angle_beta   90.00
_cell.angle_gamma   90.00
#
_symmetry.space_group_name_H-M   'P 1'
#
loop_
_entity.id
_entity.type
_entity.pdbx_description
1 polymer ?
#
loop_
_entity_poly.entity_id
_entity_poly.type
_entity_poly.pdbx_seq_one_letter_code
_entity_poly.pdbx_strand_id
1 'polypeptide(L)'
;MPTDYACQAAAERAARGIAPVRALVVPVRRRPVQPQQPDLPVVLRTYLGMPAQAENKDPENQDTTAPPAVSSLMGASVLLVILEGLKADMAGSLSEWHSGLSLRLPQAMGAPVAGKPKTSSGRQSGGWQVMADLQKSAREVLTDLAGRSRGGSAGMGVLNVQLVMIEDLLSGTLRRLDIPVETAAHCAGELVVAAGSLFGLSARLPPTAPSAPSGEPAAQRD
;
A
#
# COMPACT_ATOMS: atom_id res chain seq x y z
N MET A 1 -4.13 -21.35 12.92
CA MET A 1 -3.18 -20.35 13.47
C MET A 1 -2.46 -19.73 12.29
N PRO A 2 -2.47 -18.40 12.09
CA PRO A 2 -1.67 -17.77 11.04
C PRO A 2 -0.20 -18.10 11.34
N THR A 3 0.39 -18.88 10.45
CA THR A 3 1.81 -19.23 10.50
C THR A 3 2.62 -18.02 10.08
N ASP A 4 3.87 -17.92 10.51
CA ASP A 4 4.78 -16.85 10.08
C ASP A 4 4.86 -16.77 8.54
N TYR A 5 4.69 -17.92 7.87
CA TYR A 5 4.58 -18.04 6.42
C TYR A 5 3.30 -17.37 5.85
N ALA A 6 2.15 -17.51 6.49
CA ALA A 6 0.91 -16.86 6.04
C ALA A 6 0.99 -15.34 6.12
N CYS A 7 1.57 -14.81 7.21
CA CYS A 7 1.82 -13.38 7.37
C CYS A 7 2.81 -12.87 6.31
N GLN A 8 3.90 -13.61 6.06
CA GLN A 8 4.88 -13.26 5.03
C GLN A 8 4.27 -13.26 3.63
N ALA A 9 3.51 -14.30 3.27
CA ALA A 9 2.85 -14.40 1.97
C ALA A 9 1.80 -13.29 1.75
N ALA A 10 1.02 -12.99 2.78
CA ALA A 10 0.08 -11.87 2.76
C ALA A 10 0.80 -10.53 2.58
N ALA A 11 1.89 -10.31 3.31
CA ALA A 11 2.69 -9.09 3.22
C ALA A 11 3.33 -8.92 1.83
N GLU A 12 3.85 -10.00 1.24
CA GLU A 12 4.35 -9.98 -0.14
C GLU A 12 3.25 -9.72 -1.17
N ARG A 13 2.06 -10.30 -0.97
CA ARG A 13 0.91 -10.04 -1.84
C ARG A 13 0.48 -8.58 -1.76
N ALA A 14 0.37 -8.03 -0.55
CA ALA A 14 0.07 -6.62 -0.34
C ALA A 14 1.12 -5.72 -1.00
N ALA A 15 2.40 -6.05 -0.86
CA ALA A 15 3.50 -5.32 -1.52
C ALA A 15 3.34 -5.27 -3.05
N ARG A 16 2.93 -6.38 -3.69
CA ARG A 16 2.66 -6.41 -5.13
C ARG A 16 1.47 -5.52 -5.51
N GLY A 17 0.41 -5.51 -4.71
CA GLY A 17 -0.78 -4.66 -4.93
C GLY A 17 -0.49 -3.16 -4.81
N ILE A 18 0.44 -2.77 -3.93
CA ILE A 18 0.80 -1.37 -3.65
C ILE A 18 1.80 -0.79 -4.67
N ALA A 19 2.59 -1.65 -5.34
CA ALA A 19 3.58 -1.24 -6.32
C ALA A 19 3.11 -0.19 -7.35
N PRO A 20 1.95 -0.35 -8.04
CA PRO A 20 1.47 0.64 -8.99
C PRO A 20 1.11 1.98 -8.34
N VAL A 21 0.56 1.96 -7.13
CA VAL A 21 0.18 3.19 -6.40
C VAL A 21 1.41 3.96 -5.95
N ARG A 22 2.44 3.27 -5.48
CA ARG A 22 3.66 3.91 -4.99
C ARG A 22 4.40 4.68 -6.07
N ALA A 23 4.37 4.19 -7.31
CA ALA A 23 4.94 4.89 -8.46
C ALA A 23 4.28 6.26 -8.72
N LEU A 24 3.03 6.44 -8.28
CA LEU A 24 2.27 7.67 -8.45
C LEU A 24 2.37 8.60 -7.22
N VAL A 25 2.40 8.02 -6.02
CA VAL A 25 2.33 8.77 -4.75
C VAL A 25 3.71 9.23 -4.24
N VAL A 26 4.77 8.47 -4.50
CA VAL A 26 6.12 8.89 -4.10
C VAL A 26 6.67 9.78 -5.20
N PRO A 27 6.86 11.10 -4.98
CA PRO A 27 7.59 11.90 -5.94
C PRO A 27 8.98 11.28 -6.05
N VAL A 28 9.26 10.69 -7.21
CA VAL A 28 10.63 10.34 -7.60
C VAL A 28 11.41 11.62 -7.34
N ARG A 29 12.32 11.61 -6.36
CA ARG A 29 13.34 12.63 -6.23
C ARG A 29 14.17 12.54 -7.51
N ARG A 30 13.68 13.13 -8.59
CA ARG A 30 14.52 13.59 -9.68
C ARG A 30 15.46 14.55 -8.98
N ARG A 31 16.68 14.09 -8.74
CA ARG A 31 17.80 14.99 -8.43
C ARG A 31 17.66 16.13 -9.45
N PRO A 32 17.59 17.40 -9.04
CA PRO A 32 17.62 18.46 -10.02
C PRO A 32 18.85 18.17 -10.88
N VAL A 33 18.62 17.92 -12.17
CA VAL A 33 19.68 17.91 -13.17
C VAL A 33 20.32 19.27 -12.97
N GLN A 34 21.50 19.30 -12.35
CA GLN A 34 22.31 20.51 -12.33
C GLN A 34 22.37 20.92 -13.81
N PRO A 35 21.94 22.15 -14.16
CA PRO A 35 22.03 22.59 -15.54
C PRO A 35 23.45 22.31 -15.98
N GLN A 36 23.60 21.46 -17.02
CA GLN A 36 24.90 21.11 -17.57
C GLN A 36 25.63 22.43 -17.79
N GLN A 37 26.63 22.68 -16.95
CA GLN A 37 27.52 23.81 -17.18
C GLN A 37 28.11 23.56 -18.58
N PRO A 38 28.08 24.55 -19.48
CA PRO A 38 28.63 24.38 -20.81
C PRO A 38 30.06 23.86 -20.67
N ASP A 39 30.39 22.81 -21.43
CA ASP A 39 31.71 22.18 -21.50
C ASP A 39 32.75 23.22 -21.93
N LEU A 40 33.25 23.97 -20.96
CA LEU A 40 34.42 24.81 -21.11
C LEU A 40 35.62 23.87 -21.24
N PRO A 41 36.36 23.92 -22.36
CA PRO A 41 37.54 23.09 -22.55
C PRO A 41 38.52 23.31 -21.40
N VAL A 42 39.13 22.21 -20.93
CA VAL A 42 39.97 22.13 -19.72
C VAL A 42 40.97 23.28 -19.58
N VAL A 43 41.49 23.79 -20.71
CA VAL A 43 42.45 24.91 -20.76
C VAL A 43 41.88 26.22 -20.20
N LEU A 44 40.59 26.51 -20.39
CA LEU A 44 39.95 27.72 -19.85
C LEU A 44 39.70 27.61 -18.33
N ARG A 45 39.54 26.40 -17.80
CA ARG A 45 39.32 26.18 -16.35
C ARG A 45 40.59 26.48 -15.55
N THR A 46 41.77 26.16 -16.09
CA THR A 46 43.06 26.42 -15.46
C THR A 46 43.38 27.92 -15.36
N TYR A 47 43.00 28.71 -16.37
CA TYR A 47 43.19 30.16 -16.36
C TYR A 47 42.25 30.89 -15.37
N LEU A 48 41.09 30.31 -15.08
CA LEU A 48 40.09 30.87 -14.15
C LEU A 48 40.31 30.44 -12.69
N GLY A 49 41.34 29.64 -12.39
CA GLY A 49 41.68 29.24 -11.02
C GLY A 49 40.68 28.30 -10.34
N MET A 50 39.86 27.56 -11.11
CA MET A 50 38.95 26.57 -10.53
C MET A 50 39.67 25.24 -10.25
N PRO A 51 39.45 24.59 -9.08
CA PRO A 51 40.12 23.34 -8.74
C PRO A 51 39.67 22.23 -9.70
N ALA A 52 40.65 21.50 -10.23
CA ALA A 52 40.42 20.33 -11.07
C ALA A 52 39.63 19.28 -10.28
N GLN A 53 38.37 19.10 -10.64
CA GLN A 53 37.55 18.03 -10.10
C GLN A 53 38.14 16.72 -10.63
N ALA A 54 38.68 15.91 -9.72
CA ALA A 54 39.30 14.64 -10.02
C ALA A 54 38.39 13.78 -10.90
N GLU A 55 38.95 13.41 -12.04
CA GLU A 55 38.41 12.50 -13.04
C GLU A 55 38.28 11.11 -12.43
N ASN A 56 37.19 10.84 -11.70
CA ASN A 56 36.73 9.47 -11.48
C ASN A 56 36.05 9.01 -12.76
N LYS A 57 36.83 8.29 -13.58
CA LYS A 57 36.33 7.30 -14.52
C LYS A 57 35.44 6.33 -13.76
N ASP A 58 34.14 6.38 -14.00
CA ASP A 58 33.26 5.22 -13.82
C ASP A 58 32.62 4.91 -15.18
N PRO A 59 32.68 3.65 -15.64
CA PRO A 59 32.08 3.26 -16.91
C PRO A 59 30.56 3.39 -16.83
N GLU A 60 29.99 3.86 -17.93
CA GLU A 60 28.59 3.72 -18.31
C GLU A 60 28.01 2.37 -17.87
N ASN A 61 27.22 2.38 -16.81
CA ASN A 61 26.02 1.58 -16.78
C ASN A 61 24.92 2.45 -16.19
N GLN A 62 23.98 2.82 -17.06
CA GLN A 62 22.83 3.65 -16.73
C GLN A 62 21.95 2.91 -15.70
N ASP A 63 22.22 3.15 -14.41
CA ASP A 63 21.25 2.90 -13.36
C ASP A 63 20.09 3.88 -13.54
N THR A 64 19.19 3.51 -14.45
CA THR A 64 17.79 3.89 -14.42
C THR A 64 17.34 3.60 -13.00
N THR A 65 17.31 4.61 -12.13
CA THR A 65 16.98 4.41 -10.72
C THR A 65 15.47 4.18 -10.60
N ALA A 66 15.03 3.00 -11.02
CA ALA A 66 14.32 2.07 -10.15
C ALA A 66 13.65 2.78 -8.96
N PRO A 67 12.34 3.15 -8.92
CA PRO A 67 11.75 3.42 -7.63
C PRO A 67 12.10 2.23 -6.71
N PRO A 68 12.57 2.47 -5.47
CA PRO A 68 13.03 1.38 -4.60
C PRO A 68 11.97 0.27 -4.58
N ALA A 69 12.35 -1.00 -4.63
CA ALA A 69 11.36 -2.09 -4.67
C ALA A 69 10.39 -1.99 -3.48
N VAL A 70 9.11 -2.32 -3.69
CA VAL A 70 8.15 -2.43 -2.58
C VAL A 70 8.55 -3.64 -1.73
N SER A 71 8.96 -3.40 -0.49
CA SER A 71 9.35 -4.48 0.42
C SER A 71 8.12 -5.16 1.03
N SER A 72 8.26 -6.42 1.44
CA SER A 72 7.22 -7.13 2.20
C SER A 72 6.85 -6.37 3.49
N LEU A 73 7.82 -5.71 4.13
CA LEU A 73 7.59 -4.87 5.31
C LEU A 73 6.60 -3.72 5.06
N MET A 74 6.65 -3.15 3.86
CA MET A 74 5.71 -2.11 3.44
C MET A 74 4.31 -2.68 3.15
N GLY A 75 4.25 -3.91 2.63
CA GLY A 75 2.98 -4.65 2.57
C GLY A 75 2.42 -4.92 3.96
N ALA A 76 3.27 -5.34 4.90
CA ALA A 76 2.89 -5.59 6.29
C ALA A 76 2.38 -4.34 7.02
N SER A 77 3.01 -3.17 6.82
CA SER A 77 2.53 -1.90 7.39
C SER A 77 1.17 -1.50 6.84
N VAL A 78 0.91 -1.70 5.55
CA VAL A 78 -0.42 -1.42 4.97
C VAL A 78 -1.46 -2.42 5.48
N LEU A 79 -1.11 -3.71 5.60
CA LEU A 79 -2.00 -4.70 6.21
C LEU A 79 -2.33 -4.35 7.66
N LEU A 80 -1.39 -3.81 8.44
CA LEU A 80 -1.65 -3.33 9.79
C LEU A 80 -2.71 -2.21 9.82
N VAL A 81 -2.67 -1.27 8.86
CA VAL A 81 -3.69 -0.22 8.74
C VAL A 81 -5.07 -0.83 8.46
N ILE A 82 -5.14 -1.87 7.62
CA ILE A 82 -6.38 -2.60 7.31
C ILE A 82 -6.92 -3.34 8.54
N LEU A 83 -6.04 -4.05 9.26
CA LEU A 83 -6.43 -4.74 10.50
C LEU A 83 -6.89 -3.76 11.58
N GLU A 84 -6.30 -2.56 11.64
CA GLU A 84 -6.77 -1.50 12.52
C GLU A 84 -8.17 -1.02 12.12
N GLY A 85 -8.47 -0.95 10.83
CA GLY A 85 -9.81 -0.63 10.32
C GLY A 85 -10.85 -1.69 10.72
N LEU A 86 -10.50 -2.98 10.61
CA LEU A 86 -11.36 -4.07 11.09
C LEU A 86 -11.61 -3.98 12.60
N LYS A 87 -10.57 -3.69 13.38
CA LYS A 87 -10.71 -3.48 14.83
C LYS A 87 -11.58 -2.27 15.16
N ALA A 88 -11.42 -1.17 14.43
CA ALA A 88 -12.22 0.04 14.59
C ALA A 88 -13.69 -0.21 14.25
N ASP A 89 -13.99 -0.96 13.19
CA ASP A 89 -15.35 -1.39 12.87
C ASP A 89 -15.95 -2.23 14.00
N MET A 90 -15.20 -3.21 14.51
CA MET A 90 -15.64 -4.01 15.64
C MET A 90 -15.86 -3.16 16.90
N ALA A 91 -15.06 -2.13 17.14
CA ALA A 91 -15.19 -1.23 18.28
C ALA A 91 -16.25 -0.11 18.08
N GLY A 92 -16.81 0.04 16.88
CA GLY A 92 -17.72 1.14 16.55
C GLY A 92 -17.03 2.50 16.35
N SER A 93 -15.73 2.52 16.12
CA SER A 93 -14.90 3.73 15.92
C SER A 93 -14.39 3.90 14.47
N LEU A 94 -15.09 3.29 13.50
CA LEU A 94 -14.67 3.29 12.08
C LEU A 94 -14.52 4.70 11.49
N SER A 95 -15.34 5.66 11.90
CA SER A 95 -15.27 7.04 11.43
C SER A 95 -13.97 7.74 11.84
N GLU A 96 -13.47 7.46 13.05
CA GLU A 96 -12.22 8.01 13.56
C GLU A 96 -11.05 7.45 12.75
N TRP A 97 -11.02 6.12 12.54
CA TRP A 97 -10.04 5.46 11.70
C TRP A 97 -10.03 6.02 10.26
N HIS A 98 -11.22 6.16 9.65
CA HIS A 98 -11.34 6.67 8.29
C HIS A 98 -10.85 8.12 8.16
N SER A 99 -11.08 8.97 9.16
CA SER A 99 -10.60 10.37 9.12
C SER A 99 -9.07 10.47 9.15
N GLY A 100 -8.38 9.52 9.79
CA GLY A 100 -6.92 9.43 9.81
C GLY A 100 -6.29 8.67 8.63
N LEU A 101 -7.09 7.99 7.81
CA LEU A 101 -6.60 7.06 6.79
C LEU A 101 -5.77 7.75 5.70
N SER A 102 -6.14 8.96 5.29
CA SER A 102 -5.44 9.76 4.28
C SER A 102 -4.00 10.13 4.68
N LEU A 103 -3.71 10.18 5.98
CA LEU A 103 -2.38 10.44 6.51
C LEU A 103 -1.59 9.13 6.73
N ARG A 104 -2.25 8.11 7.28
CA ARG A 104 -1.61 6.83 7.64
C ARG A 104 -1.26 5.99 6.42
N LEU A 105 -2.10 6.00 5.38
CA LEU A 105 -1.90 5.17 4.19
C LEU A 105 -0.65 5.58 3.40
N PRO A 106 -0.40 6.87 3.06
CA PRO A 106 0.86 7.28 2.45
C PRO A 106 2.08 6.99 3.33
N GLN A 107 1.96 7.18 4.65
CA GLN A 107 3.03 6.86 5.60
C GLN A 107 3.38 5.36 5.59
N ALA A 108 2.37 4.50 5.58
CA ALA A 108 2.55 3.06 5.49
C ALA A 108 3.19 2.64 4.16
N MET A 109 2.96 3.39 3.07
CA MET A 109 3.61 3.24 1.76
C MET A 109 5.00 3.92 1.67
N GLY A 110 5.52 4.44 2.79
CA GLY A 110 6.85 5.06 2.87
C GLY A 110 6.94 6.47 2.30
N ALA A 111 5.81 7.19 2.16
CA ALA A 111 5.83 8.60 1.76
C ALA A 111 6.50 9.46 2.85
N PRO A 112 7.37 10.42 2.48
CA PRO A 112 8.02 11.30 3.44
C PRO A 112 6.98 12.21 4.10
N VAL A 113 6.92 12.21 5.43
CA VAL A 113 6.05 13.12 6.19
C VAL A 113 6.65 14.52 6.14
N ALA A 114 5.96 15.45 5.49
CA ALA A 114 6.36 16.86 5.44
C ALA A 114 6.40 17.45 6.86
N GLY A 115 7.53 18.06 7.22
CA GLY A 115 7.66 18.81 8.47
C GLY A 115 8.34 18.10 9.64
N LYS A 116 8.73 16.82 9.53
CA LYS A 116 9.65 16.23 10.50
C LYS A 116 11.10 16.44 10.03
N PRO A 117 11.93 17.21 10.77
CA PRO A 117 13.35 17.27 10.48
C PRO A 117 13.92 15.85 10.52
N LYS A 118 14.94 15.58 9.70
CA LYS A 118 15.75 14.34 9.72
C LYS A 118 16.56 14.21 11.02
N THR A 119 15.97 14.52 12.16
CA THR A 119 16.54 14.23 13.47
C THR A 119 16.28 12.77 13.74
N SER A 120 17.35 11.99 13.61
CA SER A 120 17.53 10.63 14.11
C SER A 120 16.46 9.60 13.75
N SER A 121 16.95 8.48 13.25
CA SER A 121 16.34 7.17 13.37
C SER A 121 15.93 6.87 14.83
N GLY A 122 14.84 7.46 15.29
CA GLY A 122 14.16 7.10 16.52
C GLY A 122 13.41 5.82 16.25
N ARG A 123 14.13 4.69 16.31
CA ARG A 123 13.63 3.33 16.13
C ARG A 123 12.71 3.21 14.92
N GLN A 124 13.28 3.00 13.74
CA GLN A 124 12.63 2.07 12.83
C GLN A 124 12.36 0.81 13.66
N SER A 125 11.11 0.60 14.10
CA SER A 125 10.68 -0.68 14.64
C SER A 125 11.20 -1.72 13.65
N GLY A 126 12.17 -2.54 14.07
CA GLY A 126 12.91 -3.40 13.16
C GLY A 126 11.92 -4.21 12.33
N GLY A 127 12.22 -4.54 11.08
CA GLY A 127 11.26 -5.23 10.20
C GLY A 127 10.60 -6.47 10.85
N TRP A 128 11.31 -7.13 11.75
CA TRP A 128 10.78 -8.19 12.60
C TRP A 128 9.63 -7.76 13.53
N GLN A 129 9.71 -6.58 14.15
CA GLN A 129 8.65 -6.01 15.00
C GLN A 129 7.36 -5.79 14.20
N VAL A 130 7.45 -5.29 12.97
CA VAL A 130 6.27 -5.06 12.11
C VAL A 130 5.56 -6.38 11.81
N MET A 131 6.31 -7.45 11.55
CA MET A 131 5.74 -8.78 11.32
C MET A 131 5.14 -9.38 12.60
N ALA A 132 5.78 -9.18 13.75
CA ALA A 132 5.25 -9.61 15.04
C ALA A 132 3.95 -8.87 15.39
N ASP A 133 3.90 -7.56 15.13
CA ASP A 133 2.70 -6.73 15.33
C ASP A 133 1.58 -7.15 14.38
N LEU A 134 1.90 -7.52 13.15
CA LEU A 134 0.95 -8.04 12.16
C LEU A 134 0.33 -9.35 12.65
N GLN A 135 1.16 -10.30 13.09
CA GLN A 135 0.71 -11.59 13.60
C GLN A 135 -0.15 -11.42 14.87
N LYS A 136 0.29 -10.55 15.79
CA LYS A 136 -0.46 -10.21 17.01
C LYS A 136 -1.82 -9.62 16.65
N SER A 137 -1.85 -8.64 15.74
CA SER A 137 -3.09 -7.98 15.33
C SER A 137 -4.04 -8.93 14.61
N ALA A 138 -3.55 -9.81 13.74
CA ALA A 138 -4.36 -10.81 13.07
C ALA A 138 -4.97 -11.80 14.08
N ARG A 139 -4.20 -12.21 15.10
CA ARG A 139 -4.69 -13.09 16.17
C ARG A 139 -5.75 -12.42 17.03
N GLU A 140 -5.60 -11.14 17.35
CA GLU A 140 -6.61 -10.35 18.09
C GLU A 140 -7.91 -10.29 17.31
N VAL A 141 -7.86 -9.93 16.01
CA VAL A 141 -9.06 -9.91 15.14
C VAL A 141 -9.74 -11.27 15.08
N LEU A 142 -8.98 -12.36 14.91
CA LEU A 142 -9.54 -13.71 14.95
C LEU A 142 -10.20 -14.06 16.28
N THR A 143 -9.64 -13.59 17.39
CA THR A 143 -10.17 -13.85 18.73
C THR A 143 -11.48 -13.10 18.95
N ASP A 144 -11.54 -11.84 18.52
CA ASP A 144 -12.75 -11.01 18.60
C ASP A 144 -13.88 -11.57 17.73
N LEU A 145 -13.56 -11.99 16.50
CA LEU A 145 -14.52 -12.65 15.60
C LEU A 145 -15.00 -13.99 16.16
N ALA A 146 -14.11 -14.81 16.73
CA ALA A 146 -14.47 -16.07 17.37
C ALA A 146 -15.38 -15.84 18.59
N GLY A 147 -15.13 -14.79 19.37
CA GLY A 147 -16.00 -14.37 20.47
C GLY A 147 -17.41 -14.02 20.02
N ARG A 148 -17.54 -13.29 18.90
CA ARG A 148 -18.84 -12.96 18.30
C ARG A 148 -19.55 -14.17 17.70
N SER A 149 -18.81 -15.09 17.09
CA SER A 149 -19.37 -16.28 16.43
C SER A 149 -19.99 -17.28 17.41
N ARG A 150 -19.62 -17.30 18.70
CA ARG A 150 -20.26 -18.15 19.71
C ARG A 150 -21.73 -17.78 19.98
N GLY A 151 -22.18 -16.61 19.53
CA GLY A 151 -23.57 -16.18 19.58
C GLY A 151 -24.42 -16.52 18.34
N GLY A 152 -23.83 -17.09 17.28
CA GLY A 152 -24.54 -17.43 16.04
C GLY A 152 -23.59 -17.55 14.85
N SER A 153 -23.87 -18.51 13.95
CA SER A 153 -23.04 -19.04 12.83
C SER A 153 -22.59 -18.05 11.73
N ALA A 154 -22.44 -16.75 12.01
CA ALA A 154 -22.22 -15.70 11.01
C ALA A 154 -20.77 -15.16 10.93
N GLY A 155 -19.83 -15.63 11.75
CA GLY A 155 -18.51 -14.98 11.92
C GLY A 155 -17.69 -14.76 10.64
N MET A 156 -17.63 -15.75 9.75
CA MET A 156 -16.87 -15.63 8.49
C MET A 156 -17.58 -14.79 7.43
N GLY A 157 -18.91 -14.84 7.38
CA GLY A 157 -19.70 -13.98 6.48
C GLY A 157 -19.59 -12.51 6.86
N VAL A 158 -19.57 -12.21 8.17
CA VAL A 158 -19.37 -10.86 8.69
C VAL A 158 -18.00 -10.31 8.32
N LEU A 159 -16.93 -11.11 8.47
CA LEU A 159 -15.58 -10.70 8.05
C LEU A 159 -15.55 -10.34 6.56
N ASN A 160 -16.22 -11.12 5.71
CA ASN A 160 -16.29 -10.85 4.28
C ASN A 160 -16.97 -9.51 3.98
N VAL A 161 -18.09 -9.22 4.64
CA VAL A 161 -18.81 -7.93 4.50
C VAL A 161 -17.93 -6.76 4.98
N GLN A 162 -17.23 -6.93 6.10
CA GLN A 162 -16.31 -5.92 6.63
C GLN A 162 -15.14 -5.64 5.68
N LEU A 163 -14.58 -6.69 5.06
CA LEU A 163 -13.51 -6.57 4.09
C LEU A 163 -13.94 -5.81 2.82
N VAL A 164 -15.15 -6.07 2.31
CA VAL A 164 -15.72 -5.31 1.18
C VAL A 164 -15.92 -3.84 1.54
N MET A 165 -16.44 -3.55 2.74
CA MET A 165 -16.58 -2.17 3.20
C MET A 165 -15.23 -1.45 3.27
N ILE A 166 -14.20 -2.13 3.79
CA ILE A 166 -12.84 -1.57 3.82
C ILE A 166 -12.28 -1.38 2.42
N GLU A 167 -12.59 -2.27 1.46
CA GLU A 167 -12.22 -2.10 0.05
C GLU A 167 -12.76 -0.78 -0.51
N ASP A 168 -14.03 -0.49 -0.29
CA ASP A 168 -14.68 0.74 -0.76
C ASP A 168 -14.06 2.00 -0.13
N LEU A 169 -13.76 1.96 1.18
CA LEU A 169 -13.10 3.06 1.89
C LEU A 169 -11.66 3.27 1.41
N LEU A 170 -10.91 2.18 1.17
CA LEU A 170 -9.57 2.24 0.60
C LEU A 170 -9.60 2.80 -0.82
N SER A 171 -10.51 2.32 -1.68
CA SER A 171 -10.64 2.85 -3.04
C SER A 171 -11.02 4.34 -3.00
N GLY A 172 -11.91 4.75 -2.12
CA GLY A 172 -12.31 6.14 -1.95
C GLY A 172 -11.17 7.04 -1.47
N THR A 173 -10.35 6.57 -0.54
CA THR A 173 -9.19 7.33 -0.03
C THR A 173 -8.06 7.38 -1.04
N LEU A 174 -7.77 6.30 -1.77
CA LEU A 174 -6.78 6.30 -2.86
C LEU A 174 -7.17 7.29 -3.97
N ARG A 175 -8.46 7.39 -4.34
CA ARG A 175 -8.94 8.40 -5.30
C ARG A 175 -8.74 9.84 -4.81
N ARG A 176 -8.87 10.09 -3.50
CA ARG A 176 -8.59 11.41 -2.90
C ARG A 176 -7.09 11.76 -2.88
N LEU A 177 -6.22 10.78 -3.12
CA LEU A 177 -4.78 10.95 -3.27
C LEU A 177 -4.38 11.09 -4.76
N ASP A 178 -5.32 11.47 -5.63
CA ASP A 178 -5.12 11.63 -7.08
C ASP A 178 -4.68 10.34 -7.82
N ILE A 179 -5.03 9.17 -7.28
CA ILE A 179 -4.77 7.88 -7.94
C ILE A 179 -5.91 7.57 -8.92
N PRO A 180 -5.62 7.13 -10.16
CA PRO A 180 -6.63 6.73 -11.14
C PRO A 180 -7.62 5.70 -10.57
N VAL A 181 -8.88 5.81 -10.96
CA VAL A 181 -9.99 5.03 -10.40
C VAL A 181 -9.75 3.53 -10.52
N GLU A 182 -9.26 3.08 -11.67
CA GLU A 182 -8.97 1.68 -11.98
C GLU A 182 -7.82 1.15 -11.12
N THR A 183 -6.75 1.94 -10.97
CA THR A 183 -5.59 1.61 -10.14
C THR A 183 -5.95 1.59 -8.66
N ALA A 184 -6.79 2.52 -8.21
CA ALA A 184 -7.27 2.59 -6.84
C ALA A 184 -8.14 1.38 -6.48
N ALA A 185 -9.09 1.01 -7.34
CA ALA A 185 -9.94 -0.16 -7.13
C ALA A 185 -9.12 -1.46 -7.19
N HIS A 186 -8.21 -1.59 -8.17
CA HIS A 186 -7.35 -2.77 -8.28
C HIS A 186 -6.45 -2.95 -7.05
N CYS A 187 -5.82 -1.87 -6.57
CA CYS A 187 -4.98 -1.89 -5.38
C CYS A 187 -5.78 -2.25 -4.13
N ALA A 188 -6.94 -1.61 -3.92
CA ALA A 188 -7.82 -1.90 -2.79
C ALA A 188 -8.24 -3.38 -2.77
N GLY A 189 -8.63 -3.94 -3.92
CA GLY A 189 -8.99 -5.35 -4.04
C GLY A 189 -7.82 -6.29 -3.73
N GLU A 190 -6.61 -6.03 -4.23
CA GLU A 190 -5.44 -6.87 -3.90
C GLU A 190 -5.05 -6.78 -2.42
N LEU A 191 -5.21 -5.61 -1.80
CA LEU A 191 -4.99 -5.40 -0.36
C LEU A 191 -6.00 -6.18 0.49
N VAL A 192 -7.26 -6.17 0.10
CA VAL A 192 -8.32 -6.92 0.78
C VAL A 192 -8.15 -8.42 0.61
N VAL A 193 -7.75 -8.89 -0.58
CA VAL A 193 -7.39 -10.32 -0.79
C VAL A 193 -6.18 -10.71 0.06
N ALA A 194 -5.16 -9.85 0.15
CA ALA A 194 -4.01 -10.08 1.01
C ALA A 194 -4.41 -10.15 2.50
N ALA A 195 -5.26 -9.23 2.97
CA ALA A 195 -5.79 -9.25 4.33
C ALA A 195 -6.66 -10.50 4.60
N GLY A 196 -7.53 -10.87 3.66
CA GLY A 196 -8.35 -12.07 3.73
C GLY A 196 -7.51 -13.36 3.83
N SER A 197 -6.37 -13.41 3.16
CA SER A 197 -5.47 -14.57 3.22
C SER A 197 -4.90 -14.83 4.62
N LEU A 198 -4.78 -13.81 5.48
CA LEU A 198 -4.40 -13.97 6.90
C LEU A 198 -5.43 -14.80 7.68
N PHE A 199 -6.67 -14.80 7.22
CA PHE A 199 -7.81 -15.49 7.83
C PHE A 199 -8.24 -16.75 7.06
N GLY A 200 -7.49 -17.13 6.01
CA GLY A 200 -7.80 -18.29 5.17
C GLY A 200 -8.85 -18.02 4.09
N LEU A 201 -9.16 -16.76 3.76
CA LEU A 201 -10.00 -16.40 2.62
C LEU A 201 -9.12 -16.36 1.35
N SER A 202 -9.31 -17.31 0.43
CA SER A 202 -8.44 -17.47 -0.76
C SER A 202 -9.02 -16.93 -2.07
N ALA A 203 -10.22 -16.35 -2.09
CA ALA A 203 -10.87 -15.95 -3.34
C ALA A 203 -11.06 -14.42 -3.42
N ARG A 204 -10.63 -13.84 -4.54
CA ARG A 204 -11.08 -12.53 -5.00
C ARG A 204 -12.60 -12.60 -5.10
N LEU A 205 -13.32 -11.73 -4.39
CA LEU A 205 -14.76 -11.64 -4.59
C LEU A 205 -15.02 -11.30 -6.07
N PRO A 206 -15.94 -11.99 -6.75
CA PRO A 206 -16.37 -11.54 -8.06
C PRO A 206 -16.89 -10.10 -7.92
N PRO A 207 -16.56 -9.19 -8.85
CA PRO A 207 -17.19 -7.88 -8.86
C PRO A 207 -18.70 -8.11 -8.92
N THR A 208 -19.44 -7.48 -8.01
CA THR A 208 -20.89 -7.37 -8.10
C THR A 208 -21.16 -6.58 -9.37
N ALA A 209 -21.34 -7.28 -10.50
CA ALA A 209 -21.73 -6.65 -11.74
C ALA A 209 -23.06 -5.91 -11.47
N PRO A 210 -23.22 -4.65 -11.93
CA PRO A 210 -24.53 -4.04 -11.90
C PRO A 210 -25.45 -4.97 -12.70
N SER A 211 -26.53 -5.43 -12.06
CA SER A 211 -27.58 -6.19 -12.72
C SER A 211 -27.99 -5.43 -13.98
N ALA A 212 -27.53 -5.90 -15.13
CA ALA A 212 -28.00 -5.38 -16.40
C ALA A 212 -29.52 -5.60 -16.42
N PRO A 213 -30.33 -4.59 -16.78
CA PRO A 213 -31.76 -4.77 -16.92
C PRO A 213 -31.99 -5.86 -17.95
N SER A 214 -32.61 -6.96 -17.51
CA SER A 214 -33.05 -8.05 -18.38
C SER A 214 -33.87 -7.45 -19.52
N GLY A 215 -33.24 -7.36 -20.69
CA GLY A 215 -33.89 -6.99 -21.93
C GLY A 215 -34.92 -8.06 -22.26
N GLU A 216 -36.17 -7.67 -22.09
CA GLU A 216 -37.39 -8.34 -22.52
C GLU A 216 -37.27 -8.77 -24.00
N PRO A 217 -37.35 -10.08 -24.33
CA PRO A 217 -37.44 -10.48 -25.72
C PRO A 217 -38.85 -10.18 -26.22
N ALA A 218 -38.96 -9.15 -27.05
CA ALA A 218 -40.14 -8.88 -27.85
C ALA A 218 -40.51 -10.13 -28.67
N ALA A 219 -41.62 -10.75 -28.30
CA ALA A 219 -42.24 -11.80 -29.09
C ALA A 219 -42.85 -11.16 -30.34
N GLN A 220 -42.13 -11.29 -31.46
CA GLN A 220 -42.66 -11.04 -32.79
C GLN A 220 -42.68 -12.38 -33.52
N ARG A 221 -43.87 -12.97 -33.63
CA ARG A 221 -44.16 -14.04 -34.59
C ARG A 221 -45.44 -13.66 -35.32
N ASP A 222 -45.26 -13.48 -36.61
CA ASP A 222 -46.30 -13.48 -37.65
C ASP A 222 -47.05 -14.82 -37.70
#